data_AF-A0A9D9V958-F1
#
_entry.id   AF-A0A9D9V958-F1
#
_cell.length_a   1.000
_cell.length_b   1.000
_cell.length_c   1.000
_cell.angle_alpha   90.00
_cell.angle_beta   90.00
_cell.angle_gamma   90.00
#
_symmetry.space_group_name_H-M   'P 1'
#
loop_
_entity.id
_entity.type
_entity.pdbx_description
1 polymer ?
#
loop_
_entity_poly.entity_id
_entity_poly.type
_entity_poly.pdbx_seq_one_letter_code
_entity_poly.pdbx_strand_id
1 'polypeptide(L)'
;MANKSLKELGRMKPEDQAVYMNLRAAAQTRVVELEHLEGSPYFNKFKIVDDKKEEKEFYLSKHQLSEENIYSWVSPVAAIRFENPGDASYRLPDGTSKKIFIKEKEQHLIVGGNVIFFSREELDKPRDLIYQEHFTKQKSEFALPEIVAQIEKAQDQVIRASHRGPLVISGPAGSGKTTLALHRVAYLTQAPDTSEFYPPESIIVFVQDMGTKKYFSTLLPGLGINNVQITTFYEWAMTALDLKEYSYVDRYGEDEEKKDLYEYQKLQALRSNPVLFWSKNIFKTMQLNYEKYFSANNSKLFEKQKKEKKLDRFDLVFMLRAYLEKNKNFELKKEYNVFVKDEIVTKIKKTKILFSLIIVDEFQNYLPEQLSIMKACLDKNTDSTVYVGDIAQQVKLGTLKKLEDFGEIVQPDRNIKLNKVYRNTKNILLFIQGLGYKVEIPKEVKDGPNVVEKIINSKEEEVSYIRDHIAGYKEGSIGIISKDESYLTLFKTEFNENKNIHVLTMYESQGVEFDLVFVVGVRDCMFSVTHHVDVSPEHIEERKKIQKDLLYVSLTRAITELHITGVDKLGRVE
;
A
#
# COMPACT_ATOMS: atom_id res chain seq x y z
N MET A 1 6.72 -33.74 -32.70
CA MET A 1 5.92 -33.76 -33.96
C MET A 1 6.13 -32.55 -34.89
N ALA A 2 6.87 -31.50 -34.50
CA ALA A 2 6.94 -30.24 -35.26
C ALA A 2 7.69 -30.29 -36.62
N ASN A 3 8.60 -31.25 -36.84
CA ASN A 3 9.43 -31.28 -38.07
C ASN A 3 8.79 -31.99 -39.28
N LYS A 4 7.67 -32.71 -39.10
CA LYS A 4 6.96 -33.37 -40.23
C LYS A 4 6.01 -32.41 -40.97
N SER A 5 5.47 -31.39 -40.31
CA SER A 5 4.42 -30.51 -40.86
C SER A 5 4.92 -29.43 -41.83
N LEU A 6 6.18 -28.98 -41.70
CA LEU A 6 6.76 -27.95 -42.58
C LEU A 6 6.99 -28.42 -44.03
N LYS A 7 7.24 -29.72 -44.24
CA LYS A 7 7.40 -30.30 -45.59
C LYS A 7 6.08 -30.46 -46.35
N GLU A 8 4.96 -30.58 -45.63
CA GLU A 8 3.62 -30.73 -46.22
C GLU A 8 3.00 -29.36 -46.56
N LEU A 9 3.29 -28.33 -45.76
CA LEU A 9 2.91 -26.93 -46.02
C LEU A 9 3.38 -26.44 -47.39
N GLY A 10 4.60 -26.76 -47.80
CA GLY A 10 5.15 -26.36 -49.11
C GLY A 10 4.49 -27.01 -50.32
N ARG A 11 3.58 -27.98 -50.14
CA ARG A 11 2.85 -28.67 -51.21
C ARG A 11 1.38 -28.23 -51.35
N MET A 12 0.89 -27.39 -50.43
CA MET A 12 -0.49 -26.88 -50.45
C MET A 12 -0.62 -25.62 -51.31
N LYS A 13 -1.83 -25.33 -51.82
CA LYS A 13 -2.08 -24.06 -52.52
C LYS A 13 -1.94 -22.88 -51.53
N PRO A 14 -1.55 -21.68 -51.98
CA PRO A 14 -1.31 -20.53 -51.10
C PRO A 14 -2.48 -20.16 -50.19
N GLU A 15 -3.72 -20.30 -50.68
CA GLU A 15 -4.95 -20.05 -49.91
C GLU A 15 -5.12 -21.08 -48.77
N ASP A 16 -4.85 -22.36 -49.04
CA ASP A 16 -4.89 -23.44 -48.04
C ASP A 16 -3.77 -23.29 -47.01
N GLN A 17 -2.60 -22.78 -47.40
CA GLN A 17 -1.51 -22.47 -46.49
C GLN A 17 -1.88 -21.35 -45.51
N ALA A 18 -2.53 -20.28 -45.99
CA ALA A 18 -3.00 -19.18 -45.15
C ALA A 18 -4.07 -19.65 -44.15
N VAL A 19 -5.03 -20.46 -44.60
CA VAL A 19 -6.04 -21.08 -43.73
C VAL A 19 -5.38 -21.99 -42.69
N TYR A 20 -4.43 -22.83 -43.09
CA TYR A 20 -3.70 -23.70 -42.17
C TYR A 20 -2.87 -22.92 -41.13
N MET A 21 -2.21 -21.84 -41.55
CA MET A 21 -1.47 -20.97 -40.63
C MET A 21 -2.40 -20.28 -39.63
N ASN A 22 -3.56 -19.79 -40.07
CA ASN A 22 -4.56 -19.18 -39.20
C ASN A 22 -5.15 -20.19 -38.20
N LEU A 23 -5.47 -21.41 -38.66
CA LEU A 23 -5.94 -22.49 -37.79
C LEU A 23 -4.89 -22.89 -36.76
N ARG A 24 -3.62 -22.97 -37.17
CA ARG A 24 -2.51 -23.29 -36.26
C ARG A 24 -2.28 -22.17 -35.24
N ALA A 25 -2.33 -20.92 -35.67
CA ALA A 25 -2.23 -19.76 -34.78
C ALA A 25 -3.39 -19.76 -33.77
N ALA A 26 -4.62 -19.93 -34.24
CA ALA A 26 -5.81 -20.04 -33.39
C ALA A 26 -5.70 -21.21 -32.40
N ALA A 27 -5.20 -22.38 -32.84
CA ALA A 27 -4.98 -23.53 -31.97
C ALA A 27 -3.89 -23.24 -30.92
N GLN A 28 -2.80 -22.57 -31.28
CA GLN A 28 -1.75 -22.17 -30.33
C GLN A 28 -2.26 -21.15 -29.31
N THR A 29 -3.01 -20.14 -29.76
CA THR A 29 -3.69 -19.20 -28.86
C THR A 29 -4.62 -19.96 -27.91
N ARG A 30 -5.42 -20.88 -28.44
CA ARG A 30 -6.35 -21.68 -27.63
C ARG A 30 -5.65 -22.53 -26.57
N VAL A 31 -4.48 -23.09 -26.87
CA VAL A 31 -3.67 -23.82 -25.88
C VAL A 31 -3.28 -22.89 -24.73
N VAL A 32 -2.77 -21.69 -25.03
CA VAL A 32 -2.40 -20.70 -23.99
C VAL A 32 -3.61 -20.26 -23.16
N GLU A 33 -4.78 -20.09 -23.79
CA GLU A 33 -6.03 -19.77 -23.07
C GLU A 33 -6.43 -20.89 -22.09
N LEU A 34 -6.28 -22.16 -22.50
CA LEU A 34 -6.59 -23.31 -21.66
C LEU A 34 -5.58 -23.48 -20.52
N GLU A 35 -4.28 -23.23 -20.77
CA GLU A 35 -3.25 -23.17 -19.72
C GLU A 35 -3.56 -22.10 -18.66
N HIS A 36 -4.08 -20.94 -19.08
CA HIS A 36 -4.55 -19.92 -18.12
C HIS A 36 -5.77 -20.37 -17.32
N LEU A 37 -6.71 -21.07 -17.94
CA LEU A 37 -7.90 -21.61 -17.26
C LEU A 37 -7.53 -22.70 -16.24
N GLU A 38 -6.48 -23.48 -16.47
CA GLU A 38 -6.03 -24.50 -15.51
C GLU A 38 -5.66 -23.88 -14.15
N GLY A 39 -4.98 -22.72 -14.16
CA GLY A 39 -4.59 -22.01 -12.95
C GLY A 39 -5.73 -21.23 -12.27
N SER A 40 -6.69 -20.72 -13.06
CA SER A 40 -7.82 -19.92 -12.59
C SER A 40 -9.04 -20.12 -13.51
N PRO A 41 -9.82 -21.20 -13.31
CA PRO A 41 -10.83 -21.63 -14.28
C PRO A 41 -12.05 -20.70 -14.34
N TYR A 42 -12.41 -20.06 -13.23
CA TYR A 42 -13.50 -19.09 -13.14
C TYR A 42 -13.32 -18.22 -11.89
N PHE A 43 -13.92 -17.04 -11.91
CA PHE A 43 -13.92 -16.10 -10.78
C PHE A 43 -15.32 -15.82 -10.23
N ASN A 44 -16.38 -16.14 -10.98
CA ASN A 44 -17.74 -16.16 -10.46
C ASN A 44 -18.46 -17.44 -10.87
N LYS A 45 -19.30 -17.95 -9.97
CA LYS A 45 -20.27 -19.01 -10.25
C LYS A 45 -21.67 -18.49 -9.91
N PHE A 46 -22.65 -18.75 -10.75
CA PHE A 46 -24.03 -18.36 -10.54
C PHE A 46 -24.91 -19.60 -10.64
N LYS A 47 -25.87 -19.74 -9.72
CA LYS A 47 -27.05 -20.58 -9.94
C LYS A 47 -28.19 -19.66 -10.35
N ILE A 48 -28.63 -19.80 -11.58
CA ILE A 48 -29.70 -18.99 -12.14
C ILE A 48 -30.92 -19.84 -12.50
N VAL A 49 -32.08 -19.21 -12.53
CA VAL A 49 -33.31 -19.75 -13.09
C VAL A 49 -33.63 -18.95 -14.35
N ASP A 50 -33.69 -19.64 -15.49
CA ASP A 50 -34.04 -19.04 -16.79
C ASP A 50 -35.58 -18.87 -16.92
N ASP A 51 -36.06 -18.15 -17.94
CA ASP A 51 -37.48 -17.90 -18.22
C ASP A 51 -38.33 -19.19 -18.32
N LYS A 52 -37.68 -20.33 -18.61
CA LYS A 52 -38.29 -21.66 -18.65
C LYS A 52 -38.40 -22.36 -17.29
N LYS A 53 -38.04 -21.68 -16.19
CA LYS A 53 -37.93 -22.23 -14.83
C LYS A 53 -36.92 -23.38 -14.67
N GLU A 54 -35.92 -23.43 -15.55
CA GLU A 54 -34.82 -24.38 -15.45
C GLU A 54 -33.68 -23.78 -14.62
N GLU A 55 -33.17 -24.53 -13.64
CA GLU A 55 -31.95 -24.17 -12.91
C GLU A 55 -30.71 -24.49 -13.74
N LYS A 56 -29.81 -23.51 -13.89
CA LYS A 56 -28.54 -23.64 -14.61
C LYS A 56 -27.41 -23.06 -13.80
N GLU A 57 -26.25 -23.72 -13.88
CA GLU A 57 -25.00 -23.18 -13.35
C GLU A 57 -24.23 -22.48 -14.45
N PHE A 58 -23.82 -21.25 -14.19
CA PHE A 58 -22.94 -20.48 -15.06
C PHE A 58 -21.66 -20.13 -14.34
N TYR A 59 -20.55 -20.28 -15.05
CA TYR A 59 -19.23 -19.91 -14.58
C TYR A 59 -18.72 -18.76 -15.45
N LEU A 60 -18.17 -17.71 -14.85
CA LEU A 60 -17.53 -16.61 -15.56
C LEU A 60 -16.02 -16.66 -15.38
N SER A 61 -15.29 -16.55 -16.49
CA SER A 61 -13.84 -16.60 -16.51
C SER A 61 -13.25 -15.67 -17.57
N LYS A 62 -11.91 -15.60 -17.65
CA LYS A 62 -11.22 -14.84 -18.70
C LYS A 62 -11.46 -15.44 -20.09
N HIS A 63 -11.39 -16.76 -20.22
CA HIS A 63 -11.47 -17.47 -21.49
C HIS A 63 -12.64 -18.46 -21.49
N GLN A 64 -13.38 -18.54 -22.59
CA GLN A 64 -14.57 -19.37 -22.67
C GLN A 64 -14.22 -20.87 -22.73
N LEU A 65 -14.99 -21.72 -22.05
CA LEU A 65 -15.04 -23.17 -22.25
C LEU A 65 -16.51 -23.61 -22.16
N SER A 66 -17.20 -23.52 -23.30
CA SER A 66 -18.66 -23.72 -23.38
C SER A 66 -19.13 -25.11 -22.96
N GLU A 67 -18.29 -26.13 -23.15
CA GLU A 67 -18.59 -27.53 -22.79
C GLU A 67 -18.83 -27.68 -21.27
N GLU A 68 -18.18 -26.84 -20.46
CA GLU A 68 -18.27 -26.82 -18.99
C GLU A 68 -19.14 -25.64 -18.48
N ASN A 69 -19.93 -25.00 -19.34
CA ASN A 69 -20.69 -23.78 -19.02
C ASN A 69 -19.82 -22.62 -18.47
N ILE A 70 -18.55 -22.56 -18.88
CA ILE A 70 -17.65 -21.46 -18.56
C ILE A 70 -17.73 -20.43 -19.67
N TYR A 71 -18.30 -19.27 -19.37
CA TYR A 71 -18.45 -18.16 -20.30
C TYR A 71 -17.36 -17.13 -20.07
N SER A 72 -16.85 -16.56 -21.16
CA SER A 72 -15.93 -15.43 -21.03
C SER A 72 -16.67 -14.24 -20.44
N TRP A 73 -15.99 -13.49 -19.59
CA TRP A 73 -16.44 -12.23 -19.02
C TRP A 73 -16.82 -11.15 -20.06
N VAL A 74 -16.36 -11.23 -21.32
CA VAL A 74 -16.82 -10.32 -22.39
C VAL A 74 -18.19 -10.73 -22.95
N SER A 75 -18.71 -11.89 -22.54
CA SER A 75 -20.00 -12.37 -23.02
C SER A 75 -21.14 -11.50 -22.48
N PRO A 76 -22.24 -11.34 -23.22
CA PRO A 76 -23.34 -10.49 -22.77
C PRO A 76 -23.97 -10.94 -21.44
N VAL A 77 -23.95 -12.24 -21.15
CA VAL A 77 -24.43 -12.81 -19.88
C VAL A 77 -23.56 -12.38 -18.68
N ALA A 78 -22.30 -12.00 -18.89
CA ALA A 78 -21.40 -11.58 -17.82
C ALA A 78 -21.83 -10.29 -17.11
N ALA A 79 -22.75 -9.51 -17.69
CA ALA A 79 -23.33 -8.32 -17.05
C ALA A 79 -23.97 -8.64 -15.69
N ILE A 80 -24.52 -9.86 -15.54
CA ILE A 80 -25.20 -10.32 -14.32
C ILE A 80 -24.26 -10.39 -13.11
N ARG A 81 -22.94 -10.32 -13.32
CA ARG A 81 -21.95 -10.34 -12.23
C ARG A 81 -22.08 -9.16 -11.27
N PHE A 82 -22.61 -8.05 -11.76
CA PHE A 82 -22.80 -6.83 -10.97
C PHE A 82 -24.11 -6.81 -10.21
N GLU A 83 -25.03 -7.69 -10.59
CA GLU A 83 -26.32 -7.85 -9.96
C GLU A 83 -26.17 -8.66 -8.66
N ASN A 84 -27.10 -8.42 -7.75
CA ASN A 84 -27.25 -9.19 -6.51
C ASN A 84 -28.20 -10.38 -6.77
N PRO A 85 -28.22 -11.41 -5.90
CA PRO A 85 -29.25 -12.43 -5.95
C PRO A 85 -30.66 -11.81 -6.01
N GLY A 86 -31.52 -12.32 -6.88
CA GLY A 86 -32.81 -11.73 -7.23
C GLY A 86 -33.03 -11.58 -8.74
N ASP A 87 -33.97 -10.71 -9.11
CA ASP A 87 -34.29 -10.43 -10.52
C ASP A 87 -33.14 -9.69 -11.22
N ALA A 88 -32.65 -10.25 -12.31
CA ALA A 88 -31.60 -9.66 -13.14
C ALA A 88 -31.94 -9.77 -14.63
N SER A 89 -31.31 -8.94 -15.45
CA SER A 89 -31.45 -9.05 -16.91
C SER A 89 -30.16 -8.66 -17.63
N TYR A 90 -29.94 -9.23 -18.80
CA TYR A 90 -28.81 -8.90 -19.65
C TYR A 90 -29.23 -8.80 -21.10
N ARG A 91 -28.51 -8.00 -21.88
CA ARG A 91 -28.84 -7.70 -23.28
C ARG A 91 -28.06 -8.58 -24.24
N LEU A 92 -28.74 -9.22 -25.20
CA LEU A 92 -28.12 -10.03 -26.24
C LEU A 92 -27.59 -9.17 -27.41
N PRO A 93 -26.69 -9.71 -28.26
CA PRO A 93 -26.12 -8.96 -29.39
C PRO A 93 -27.16 -8.51 -30.43
N ASP A 94 -28.31 -9.20 -30.51
CA ASP A 94 -29.45 -8.84 -31.35
C ASP A 94 -30.29 -7.67 -30.78
N GLY A 95 -29.91 -7.16 -29.61
CA GLY A 95 -30.55 -6.04 -28.93
C GLY A 95 -31.68 -6.43 -27.99
N THR A 96 -32.08 -7.70 -27.92
CA THR A 96 -33.13 -8.20 -27.01
C THR A 96 -32.61 -8.29 -25.57
N SER A 97 -33.49 -8.14 -24.58
CA SER A 97 -33.14 -8.31 -23.16
C SER A 97 -33.69 -9.64 -22.66
N LYS A 98 -32.83 -10.43 -22.00
CA LYS A 98 -33.18 -11.70 -21.40
C LYS A 98 -33.26 -11.53 -19.89
N LYS A 99 -34.39 -11.92 -19.29
CA LYS A 99 -34.58 -11.90 -17.84
C LYS A 99 -34.12 -13.22 -17.24
N ILE A 100 -33.53 -13.14 -16.06
CA ILE A 100 -33.12 -14.29 -15.29
C ILE A 100 -33.35 -14.02 -13.81
N PHE A 101 -33.41 -15.07 -13.02
CA PHE A 101 -33.44 -14.96 -11.56
C PHE A 101 -32.16 -15.58 -11.00
N ILE A 102 -31.36 -14.79 -10.26
CA ILE A 102 -30.14 -15.26 -9.62
C ILE A 102 -30.50 -15.81 -8.24
N LYS A 103 -30.41 -17.14 -8.08
CA LYS A 103 -30.68 -17.83 -6.82
C LYS A 103 -29.48 -17.73 -5.87
N GLU A 104 -28.29 -17.90 -6.43
CA GLU A 104 -27.03 -17.95 -5.69
C GLU A 104 -25.91 -17.38 -6.56
N LYS A 105 -25.03 -16.61 -5.93
CA LYS A 105 -23.83 -16.04 -6.53
C LYS A 105 -22.64 -16.40 -5.65
N GLU A 106 -21.66 -17.06 -6.24
CA GLU A 106 -20.38 -17.30 -5.63
C GLU A 106 -19.30 -16.47 -6.34
N GLN A 107 -18.35 -15.98 -5.57
CA GLN A 107 -17.16 -15.30 -6.08
C GLN A 107 -15.93 -16.03 -5.56
N HIS A 108 -15.01 -16.29 -6.47
CA HIS A 108 -13.82 -17.08 -6.25
C HIS A 108 -12.58 -16.27 -6.66
N LEU A 109 -11.53 -16.32 -5.87
CA LEU A 109 -10.17 -15.98 -6.32
C LEU A 109 -9.40 -17.29 -6.36
N ILE A 110 -9.16 -17.81 -7.56
CA ILE A 110 -8.43 -19.07 -7.75
C ILE A 110 -7.06 -18.76 -8.33
N VAL A 111 -6.01 -19.25 -7.69
CA VAL A 111 -4.62 -19.07 -8.16
C VAL A 111 -3.89 -20.40 -8.07
N GLY A 112 -3.36 -20.85 -9.21
CA GLY A 112 -2.66 -22.13 -9.31
C GLY A 112 -3.51 -23.32 -8.86
N GLY A 113 -4.82 -23.28 -9.16
CA GLY A 113 -5.79 -24.31 -8.76
C GLY A 113 -6.25 -24.25 -7.30
N ASN A 114 -5.76 -23.29 -6.49
CA ASN A 114 -6.17 -23.12 -5.10
C ASN A 114 -7.12 -21.94 -4.92
N VAL A 115 -8.19 -22.14 -4.16
CA VAL A 115 -9.16 -21.08 -3.84
C VAL A 115 -8.59 -20.22 -2.71
N ILE A 116 -8.08 -19.03 -3.05
CA ILE A 116 -7.56 -18.04 -2.10
C ILE A 116 -8.72 -17.31 -1.38
N PHE A 117 -9.80 -17.03 -2.11
CA PHE A 117 -10.96 -16.32 -1.61
C PHE A 117 -12.23 -16.99 -2.12
N PHE A 118 -13.21 -17.14 -1.24
CA PHE A 118 -14.54 -17.58 -1.57
C PHE A 118 -15.58 -16.77 -0.82
N SER A 119 -16.63 -16.38 -1.53
CA SER A 119 -17.80 -15.79 -0.92
C SER A 119 -19.05 -16.27 -1.62
N ARG A 120 -20.12 -16.49 -0.85
CA ARG A 120 -21.42 -16.93 -1.36
C ARG A 120 -22.52 -15.96 -0.92
N GLU A 121 -23.33 -15.56 -1.88
CA GLU A 121 -24.50 -14.71 -1.70
C GLU A 121 -25.74 -15.50 -2.14
N GLU A 122 -26.75 -15.58 -1.27
CA GLU A 122 -28.06 -16.18 -1.56
C GLU A 122 -29.16 -15.16 -1.34
N LEU A 123 -30.31 -15.37 -2.00
CA LEU A 123 -31.50 -14.58 -1.74
C LEU A 123 -31.91 -14.72 -0.26
N ASP A 124 -32.18 -13.59 0.42
CA ASP A 124 -32.65 -13.52 1.81
C ASP A 124 -31.72 -14.09 2.89
N LYS A 125 -30.44 -14.32 2.56
CA LYS A 125 -29.39 -14.64 3.54
C LYS A 125 -28.26 -13.61 3.48
N PRO A 126 -27.66 -13.25 4.63
CA PRO A 126 -26.41 -12.51 4.62
C PRO A 126 -25.34 -13.31 3.87
N ARG A 127 -24.41 -12.61 3.24
CA ARG A 127 -23.28 -13.20 2.51
C ARG A 127 -22.45 -14.06 3.47
N ASP A 128 -22.20 -15.30 3.10
CA ASP A 128 -21.30 -16.19 3.81
C ASP A 128 -19.92 -16.12 3.16
N LEU A 129 -18.95 -15.55 3.86
CA LEU A 129 -17.53 -15.69 3.47
C LEU A 129 -16.92 -16.89 4.17
N ILE A 130 -16.25 -17.71 3.37
CA ILE A 130 -15.41 -18.79 3.88
C ILE A 130 -14.01 -18.53 3.33
N TYR A 131 -13.14 -18.00 4.19
CA TYR A 131 -11.72 -17.99 3.93
C TYR A 131 -11.17 -19.41 4.08
N GLN A 132 -10.64 -20.02 3.02
CA GLN A 132 -9.68 -21.11 3.18
C GLN A 132 -8.38 -20.48 3.69
N GLU A 133 -8.19 -20.51 5.02
CA GLU A 133 -6.99 -20.56 5.88
C GLU A 133 -5.57 -20.15 5.38
N HIS A 134 -5.39 -19.58 4.20
CA HIS A 134 -4.06 -19.18 3.69
C HIS A 134 -3.56 -17.87 4.32
N PHE A 135 -4.47 -17.04 4.83
CA PHE A 135 -4.11 -15.81 5.57
C PHE A 135 -4.11 -15.99 7.10
N THR A 136 -4.70 -17.07 7.61
CA THR A 136 -4.99 -17.29 9.04
C THR A 136 -4.47 -18.62 9.56
N LYS A 137 -3.23 -19.00 9.19
CA LYS A 137 -2.50 -19.96 10.03
C LYS A 137 -2.13 -19.42 11.41
N GLN A 138 -2.45 -18.15 11.70
CA GLN A 138 -2.47 -17.63 13.06
C GLN A 138 -3.72 -16.78 13.29
N LYS A 139 -4.54 -17.23 14.26
CA LYS A 139 -5.62 -16.49 14.95
C LYS A 139 -6.95 -16.32 14.22
N SER A 140 -7.73 -17.39 14.19
CA SER A 140 -9.18 -17.38 13.94
C SER A 140 -10.04 -17.05 15.18
N GLU A 141 -9.44 -16.70 16.33
CA GLU A 141 -10.18 -16.61 17.60
C GLU A 141 -10.67 -15.19 18.00
N PHE A 142 -10.44 -14.17 17.15
CA PHE A 142 -10.56 -12.75 17.54
C PHE A 142 -11.42 -11.84 16.62
N ALA A 143 -11.98 -12.33 15.51
CA ALA A 143 -12.80 -11.49 14.62
C ALA A 143 -14.30 -11.71 14.88
N LEU A 144 -15.01 -10.67 15.35
CA LEU A 144 -16.47 -10.69 15.49
C LEU A 144 -17.13 -10.77 14.10
N PRO A 145 -18.27 -11.47 13.93
CA PRO A 145 -18.98 -11.53 12.64
C PRO A 145 -19.31 -10.15 12.02
N GLU A 146 -19.60 -9.15 12.85
CA GLU A 146 -19.84 -7.77 12.41
C GLU A 146 -18.61 -7.12 11.74
N ILE A 147 -17.41 -7.46 12.20
CA ILE A 147 -16.13 -6.99 11.64
C ILE A 147 -15.93 -7.57 10.24
N VAL A 148 -16.21 -8.85 10.09
CA VAL A 148 -16.07 -9.59 8.82
C VAL A 148 -17.03 -9.01 7.77
N ALA A 149 -18.30 -8.80 8.14
CA ALA A 149 -19.29 -8.16 7.26
C ALA A 149 -18.93 -6.71 6.87
N GLN A 150 -18.31 -5.93 7.77
CA GLN A 150 -17.84 -4.57 7.45
C GLN A 150 -16.66 -4.58 6.47
N ILE A 151 -15.70 -5.48 6.66
CA ILE A 151 -14.56 -5.66 5.75
C ILE A 151 -15.06 -6.06 4.35
N GLU A 152 -16.02 -6.97 4.28
CA GLU A 152 -16.65 -7.41 3.02
C GLU A 152 -17.34 -6.28 2.28
N LYS A 153 -18.16 -5.49 2.99
CA LYS A 153 -18.85 -4.34 2.40
C LYS A 153 -17.86 -3.33 1.84
N ALA A 154 -16.77 -3.06 2.57
CA ALA A 154 -15.74 -2.15 2.10
C ALA A 154 -14.97 -2.71 0.91
N GLN A 155 -14.72 -4.02 0.88
CA GLN A 155 -14.10 -4.70 -0.25
C GLN A 155 -14.95 -4.62 -1.52
N ASP A 156 -16.25 -4.87 -1.39
CA ASP A 156 -17.20 -4.73 -2.49
C ASP A 156 -17.22 -3.29 -3.02
N GLN A 157 -17.28 -2.29 -2.14
CA GLN A 157 -17.22 -0.88 -2.52
C GLN A 157 -15.92 -0.53 -3.27
N VAL A 158 -14.77 -1.00 -2.78
CA VAL A 158 -13.47 -0.77 -3.44
C VAL A 158 -13.42 -1.41 -4.83
N ILE A 159 -13.94 -2.63 -4.96
CA ILE A 159 -13.93 -3.37 -6.22
C ILE A 159 -14.92 -2.78 -7.23
N ARG A 160 -16.13 -2.41 -6.79
CA ARG A 160 -17.17 -1.82 -7.66
C ARG A 160 -16.89 -0.37 -8.04
N ALA A 161 -16.04 0.33 -7.30
CA ALA A 161 -15.64 1.69 -7.66
C ALA A 161 -15.12 1.75 -9.10
N SER A 162 -15.42 2.85 -9.80
CA SER A 162 -14.92 3.08 -11.16
C SER A 162 -13.39 2.93 -11.21
N HIS A 163 -12.88 2.27 -12.25
CA HIS A 163 -11.44 2.06 -12.41
C HIS A 163 -10.67 3.36 -12.65
N ARG A 164 -11.32 4.41 -13.17
CA ARG A 164 -10.73 5.73 -13.44
C ARG A 164 -10.87 6.66 -12.25
N GLY A 165 -10.01 7.67 -12.11
CA GLY A 165 -10.13 8.72 -11.08
C GLY A 165 -9.53 8.34 -9.71
N PRO A 166 -9.51 9.28 -8.75
CA PRO A 166 -8.96 9.07 -7.43
C PRO A 166 -9.89 8.27 -6.51
N LEU A 167 -9.35 7.29 -5.78
CA LEU A 167 -10.04 6.50 -4.76
C LEU A 167 -9.30 6.67 -3.43
N VAL A 168 -10.05 6.84 -2.34
CA VAL A 168 -9.47 6.93 -1.00
C VAL A 168 -9.98 5.78 -0.17
N ILE A 169 -9.05 5.01 0.39
CA ILE A 169 -9.31 3.98 1.38
C ILE A 169 -8.73 4.49 2.69
N SER A 170 -9.60 5.00 3.55
CA SER A 170 -9.18 5.55 4.84
C SER A 170 -9.64 4.70 6.00
N GLY A 171 -8.83 4.64 7.05
CA GLY A 171 -9.17 3.87 8.23
C GLY A 171 -7.98 3.73 9.17
N PRO A 172 -8.25 3.54 10.46
CA PRO A 172 -7.20 3.42 11.46
C PRO A 172 -6.33 2.19 11.17
N ALA A 173 -5.14 2.15 11.74
CA ALA A 173 -4.30 0.96 11.68
C ALA A 173 -5.04 -0.32 12.13
N GLY A 174 -4.69 -1.45 11.50
CA GLY A 174 -5.34 -2.75 11.75
C GLY A 174 -6.63 -3.00 10.98
N SER A 175 -7.19 -1.99 10.32
CA SER A 175 -8.45 -2.09 9.56
C SER A 175 -8.38 -2.89 8.25
N GLY A 176 -7.19 -3.32 7.81
CA GLY A 176 -7.02 -4.02 6.54
C GLY A 176 -7.02 -3.12 5.29
N LYS A 177 -6.92 -1.79 5.47
CA LYS A 177 -6.84 -0.79 4.36
C LYS A 177 -5.85 -1.16 3.25
N THR A 178 -4.66 -1.59 3.65
CA THR A 178 -3.58 -1.96 2.74
C THR A 178 -3.90 -3.22 1.95
N THR A 179 -4.41 -4.26 2.61
CA THR A 179 -4.88 -5.50 1.97
C THR A 179 -5.97 -5.19 0.93
N LEU A 180 -6.89 -4.28 1.27
CA LEU A 180 -7.95 -3.84 0.39
C LEU A 180 -7.44 -3.15 -0.88
N ALA A 181 -6.41 -2.33 -0.75
CA ALA A 181 -5.75 -1.71 -1.89
C ALA A 181 -5.04 -2.74 -2.79
N LEU A 182 -4.45 -3.79 -2.21
CA LEU A 182 -3.83 -4.87 -3.00
C LEU A 182 -4.88 -5.72 -3.72
N HIS A 183 -6.03 -5.98 -3.09
CA HIS A 183 -7.19 -6.57 -3.78
C HIS A 183 -7.68 -5.69 -4.93
N ARG A 184 -7.61 -4.36 -4.79
CA ARG A 184 -7.92 -3.44 -5.88
C ARG A 184 -6.94 -3.58 -7.05
N VAL A 185 -5.65 -3.72 -6.79
CA VAL A 185 -4.65 -4.00 -7.86
C VAL A 185 -4.95 -5.33 -8.54
N ALA A 186 -5.19 -6.37 -7.75
CA ALA A 186 -5.56 -7.70 -8.25
C ALA A 186 -6.77 -7.62 -9.16
N TYR A 187 -7.81 -6.93 -8.71
CA TYR A 187 -8.99 -6.69 -9.51
C TYR A 187 -8.64 -5.90 -10.77
N LEU A 188 -8.01 -4.73 -10.69
CA LEU A 188 -7.76 -3.91 -11.90
C LEU A 188 -6.89 -4.60 -12.96
N THR A 189 -5.94 -5.43 -12.53
CA THR A 189 -5.02 -6.17 -13.41
C THR A 189 -5.62 -7.44 -14.01
N GLN A 190 -6.52 -8.11 -13.29
CA GLN A 190 -7.07 -9.41 -13.69
C GLN A 190 -8.51 -9.30 -14.18
N ALA A 191 -9.27 -8.36 -13.62
CA ALA A 191 -10.63 -8.06 -14.02
C ALA A 191 -10.58 -7.62 -15.45
N PRO A 192 -11.26 -8.34 -16.34
CA PRO A 192 -10.73 -8.26 -17.67
C PRO A 192 -11.14 -6.96 -18.39
N ASP A 193 -12.23 -6.27 -17.97
CA ASP A 193 -12.67 -4.97 -18.51
C ASP A 193 -11.67 -3.84 -18.21
N THR A 194 -10.80 -4.08 -17.23
CA THR A 194 -9.79 -3.13 -16.78
C THR A 194 -8.39 -3.59 -17.15
N SER A 195 -8.15 -4.90 -17.28
CA SER A 195 -6.82 -5.49 -17.48
C SER A 195 -6.03 -4.91 -18.65
N GLU A 196 -6.71 -4.53 -19.75
CA GLU A 196 -6.06 -3.89 -20.90
C GLU A 196 -5.52 -2.49 -20.59
N PHE A 197 -6.17 -1.77 -19.67
CA PHE A 197 -5.79 -0.43 -19.23
C PHE A 197 -4.75 -0.43 -18.10
N TYR A 198 -4.65 -1.53 -17.34
CA TYR A 198 -3.75 -1.66 -16.18
C TYR A 198 -2.77 -2.82 -16.33
N PRO A 199 -1.87 -2.80 -17.34
CA PRO A 199 -0.81 -3.79 -17.42
C PRO A 199 0.09 -3.68 -16.17
N PRO A 200 0.44 -4.78 -15.47
CA PRO A 200 1.13 -4.74 -14.19
C PRO A 200 2.40 -3.88 -14.15
N GLU A 201 3.19 -3.90 -15.22
CA GLU A 201 4.43 -3.11 -15.38
C GLU A 201 4.21 -1.59 -15.42
N SER A 202 2.98 -1.14 -15.64
CA SER A 202 2.58 0.26 -15.64
C SER A 202 1.96 0.70 -14.30
N ILE A 203 1.94 -0.18 -13.30
CA ILE A 203 1.42 0.10 -11.96
C ILE A 203 2.58 0.36 -11.01
N ILE A 204 2.46 1.42 -10.21
CA ILE A 204 3.41 1.73 -9.15
C ILE A 204 2.71 1.83 -7.80
N VAL A 205 3.34 1.24 -6.78
CA VAL A 205 2.90 1.28 -5.39
C VAL A 205 4.00 1.97 -4.56
N PHE A 206 3.68 3.15 -4.05
CA PHE A 206 4.52 3.90 -3.14
C PHE A 206 4.25 3.51 -1.69
N VAL A 207 5.28 2.99 -1.02
CA VAL A 207 5.26 2.61 0.40
C VAL A 207 6.21 3.48 1.23
N GLN A 208 6.05 3.48 2.56
CA GLN A 208 6.84 4.34 3.45
C GLN A 208 8.27 3.87 3.65
N ASP A 209 8.48 2.55 3.74
CA ASP A 209 9.75 1.96 4.17
C ASP A 209 10.04 0.61 3.48
N MET A 210 11.26 0.11 3.68
CA MET A 210 11.76 -1.11 3.03
C MET A 210 11.11 -2.39 3.57
N GLY A 211 10.67 -2.41 4.83
CA GLY A 211 9.94 -3.52 5.41
C GLY A 211 8.59 -3.71 4.73
N THR A 212 7.82 -2.63 4.62
CA THR A 212 6.53 -2.61 3.90
C THR A 212 6.71 -3.00 2.42
N LYS A 213 7.77 -2.49 1.77
CA LYS A 213 8.13 -2.88 0.40
C LYS A 213 8.34 -4.39 0.27
N LYS A 214 9.08 -5.01 1.20
CA LYS A 214 9.36 -6.45 1.21
C LYS A 214 8.09 -7.27 1.41
N TYR A 215 7.22 -6.83 2.32
CA TYR A 215 5.91 -7.44 2.54
C TYR A 215 5.07 -7.47 1.26
N PHE A 216 4.91 -6.32 0.58
CA PHE A 216 4.10 -6.23 -0.65
C PHE A 216 4.71 -7.03 -1.79
N SER A 217 6.04 -7.03 -1.88
CA SER A 217 6.79 -7.78 -2.92
C SER A 217 6.61 -9.29 -2.78
N THR A 218 6.18 -9.76 -1.62
CA THR A 218 5.87 -11.18 -1.37
C THR A 218 4.38 -11.47 -1.57
N LEU A 219 3.51 -10.52 -1.21
CA LEU A 219 2.06 -10.69 -1.25
C LEU A 219 1.49 -10.63 -2.68
N LEU A 220 1.90 -9.66 -3.50
CA LEU A 220 1.38 -9.51 -4.88
C LEU A 220 1.63 -10.76 -5.76
N PRO A 221 2.84 -11.37 -5.76
CA PRO A 221 3.06 -12.63 -6.48
C PRO A 221 2.17 -13.77 -5.98
N GLY A 222 1.89 -13.82 -4.68
CA GLY A 222 0.94 -14.78 -4.09
C GLY A 222 -0.50 -14.63 -4.60
N LEU A 223 -0.86 -13.45 -5.12
CA LEU A 223 -2.13 -13.17 -5.78
C LEU A 223 -2.08 -13.36 -7.30
N GLY A 224 -0.98 -13.92 -7.84
CA GLY A 224 -0.77 -14.12 -9.28
C GLY A 224 -0.36 -12.85 -10.02
N ILE A 225 -0.03 -11.76 -9.32
CA ILE A 225 0.32 -10.46 -9.91
C ILE A 225 1.83 -10.29 -9.85
N ASN A 226 2.46 -10.31 -11.02
CA ASN A 226 3.89 -10.12 -11.16
C ASN A 226 4.19 -8.78 -11.86
N ASN A 227 5.41 -8.27 -11.67
CA ASN A 227 5.94 -7.08 -12.37
C ASN A 227 5.31 -5.72 -11.99
N VAL A 228 4.51 -5.64 -10.91
CA VAL A 228 4.11 -4.35 -10.32
C VAL A 228 5.33 -3.69 -9.66
N GLN A 229 5.53 -2.40 -9.93
CA GLN A 229 6.63 -1.65 -9.34
C GLN A 229 6.28 -1.24 -7.90
N ILE A 230 6.92 -1.86 -6.90
CA ILE A 230 6.79 -1.45 -5.49
C ILE A 230 8.08 -0.74 -5.07
N THR A 231 7.97 0.48 -4.57
CA THR A 231 9.14 1.28 -4.19
C THR A 231 8.79 2.31 -3.13
N THR A 232 9.80 2.81 -2.42
CA THR A 232 9.63 4.00 -1.60
C THR A 232 9.77 5.25 -2.47
N PHE A 233 9.21 6.39 -2.04
CA PHE A 233 9.38 7.62 -2.80
C PHE A 233 10.84 8.02 -2.98
N TYR A 234 11.69 7.83 -1.98
CA TYR A 234 13.10 8.22 -2.07
C TYR A 234 13.88 7.34 -3.06
N GLU A 235 13.61 6.03 -3.09
CA GLU A 235 14.27 5.09 -4.00
C GLU A 235 13.86 5.38 -5.45
N TRP A 236 12.57 5.63 -5.67
CA TRP A 236 12.06 6.09 -6.95
C TRP A 236 12.71 7.42 -7.37
N ALA A 237 12.77 8.41 -6.47
CA ALA A 237 13.34 9.72 -6.75
C ALA A 237 14.83 9.63 -7.12
N MET A 238 15.61 8.87 -6.35
CA MET A 238 17.03 8.63 -6.63
C MET A 238 17.24 7.94 -7.99
N THR A 239 16.38 6.98 -8.33
CA THR A 239 16.44 6.28 -9.61
C THR A 239 16.06 7.20 -10.77
N ALA A 240 14.98 7.98 -10.62
CA ALA A 240 14.50 8.92 -11.64
C ALA A 240 15.51 10.03 -11.95
N LEU A 241 16.28 10.45 -10.94
CA LEU A 241 17.31 11.49 -11.06
C LEU A 241 18.74 10.95 -11.29
N ASP A 242 18.92 9.62 -11.37
CA ASP A 242 20.22 8.93 -11.51
C ASP A 242 21.24 9.32 -10.42
N LEU A 243 20.79 9.38 -9.16
CA LEU A 243 21.57 9.82 -8.00
C LEU A 243 22.31 8.68 -7.30
N LYS A 244 22.97 7.79 -8.07
CA LYS A 244 23.64 6.59 -7.55
C LYS A 244 24.80 6.87 -6.58
N GLU A 245 25.39 8.07 -6.64
CA GLU A 245 26.50 8.48 -5.77
C GLU A 245 26.05 9.04 -4.40
N TYR A 246 24.74 9.16 -4.17
CA TYR A 246 24.17 9.77 -2.97
C TYR A 246 23.46 8.73 -2.11
N SER A 247 23.39 8.99 -0.81
CA SER A 247 22.63 8.17 0.14
C SER A 247 21.43 8.94 0.68
N TYR A 248 20.34 8.23 0.95
CA TYR A 248 19.15 8.82 1.58
C TYR A 248 19.22 8.70 3.10
N VAL A 249 18.78 9.74 3.79
CA VAL A 249 18.51 9.73 5.23
C VAL A 249 17.14 10.34 5.48
N ASP A 250 16.35 9.77 6.39
CA ASP A 250 15.00 10.28 6.63
C ASP A 250 15.03 11.68 7.25
N ARG A 251 15.93 11.90 8.22
CA ARG A 251 16.15 13.18 8.89
C ARG A 251 17.64 13.41 9.13
N TYR A 252 18.20 14.48 8.57
CA TYR A 252 19.61 14.84 8.77
C TYR A 252 19.76 15.79 9.96
N GLY A 253 20.67 15.46 10.88
CA GLY A 253 20.97 16.28 12.06
C GLY A 253 21.54 15.46 13.22
N GLU A 254 21.84 16.12 14.33
CA GLU A 254 22.47 15.50 15.50
C GLU A 254 21.43 15.18 16.58
N ASP A 255 20.80 16.21 17.15
CA ASP A 255 19.69 16.10 18.10
C ASP A 255 18.34 16.43 17.45
N GLU A 256 17.25 16.03 18.11
CA GLU A 256 15.88 16.18 17.60
C GLU A 256 15.47 17.63 17.37
N GLU A 257 15.87 18.54 18.26
CA GLU A 257 15.52 19.96 18.16
C GLU A 257 16.21 20.63 16.95
N LYS A 258 17.50 20.35 16.74
CA LYS A 258 18.21 20.83 15.55
C LYS A 258 17.65 20.23 14.27
N LYS A 259 17.27 18.94 14.28
CA LYS A 259 16.60 18.31 13.12
C LYS A 259 15.28 19.00 12.81
N ASP A 260 14.47 19.30 13.81
CA ASP A 260 13.18 20.00 13.64
C ASP A 260 13.36 21.36 12.99
N LEU A 261 14.27 22.19 13.50
CA LEU A 261 14.57 23.51 12.93
C LEU A 261 15.10 23.40 11.49
N TYR A 262 15.94 22.41 11.21
CA TYR A 262 16.52 22.20 9.88
C TYR A 262 15.45 21.80 8.84
N GLU A 263 14.60 20.83 9.18
CA GLU A 263 13.47 20.44 8.33
C GLU A 263 12.49 21.60 8.12
N TYR A 264 12.22 22.39 9.17
CA TYR A 264 11.34 23.56 9.08
C TYR A 264 11.83 24.58 8.06
N GLN A 265 13.11 24.96 8.12
CA GLN A 265 13.69 25.93 7.20
C GLN A 265 13.73 25.41 5.76
N LYS A 266 14.01 24.11 5.56
CA LYS A 266 13.91 23.48 4.22
C LYS A 266 12.47 23.48 3.70
N LEU A 267 11.49 23.18 4.54
CA LEU A 267 10.08 23.21 4.18
C LEU A 267 9.61 24.61 3.81
N GLN A 268 10.02 25.64 4.56
CA GLN A 268 9.75 27.04 4.20
C GLN A 268 10.34 27.38 2.84
N ALA A 269 11.59 27.00 2.58
CA ALA A 269 12.26 27.24 1.30
C ALA A 269 11.57 26.50 0.14
N LEU A 270 11.01 25.32 0.37
CA LEU A 270 10.26 24.57 -0.64
C LEU A 270 8.93 25.25 -0.99
N ARG A 271 8.24 25.81 0.01
CA ARG A 271 6.90 26.41 -0.13
C ARG A 271 6.90 27.86 -0.56
N SER A 272 8.02 28.56 -0.43
CA SER A 272 8.16 29.95 -0.89
C SER A 272 8.25 30.12 -2.41
N ASN A 273 7.98 29.06 -3.16
CA ASN A 273 8.07 28.99 -4.62
C ASN A 273 9.50 29.35 -5.10
N PRO A 274 10.49 28.50 -4.77
CA PRO A 274 11.90 28.79 -5.02
C PRO A 274 12.20 28.94 -6.51
N VAL A 275 13.32 29.61 -6.83
CA VAL A 275 13.80 29.63 -8.22
C VAL A 275 14.37 28.24 -8.52
N LEU A 276 13.60 27.48 -9.30
CA LEU A 276 13.89 26.09 -9.63
C LEU A 276 14.75 26.02 -10.89
N PHE A 277 16.08 25.97 -10.70
CA PHE A 277 17.02 25.75 -11.81
C PHE A 277 17.69 24.38 -11.71
N TRP A 278 17.36 23.48 -12.64
CA TRP A 278 18.01 22.17 -12.70
C TRP A 278 19.47 22.26 -13.19
N SER A 279 20.39 21.79 -12.34
CA SER A 279 21.84 21.72 -12.56
C SER A 279 22.36 20.32 -12.23
N LYS A 280 23.44 19.88 -12.90
CA LYS A 280 24.18 18.67 -12.52
C LYS A 280 24.83 18.81 -11.13
N ASN A 281 25.15 20.03 -10.70
CA ASN A 281 25.60 20.29 -9.34
C ASN A 281 24.38 20.61 -8.46
N ILE A 282 23.76 19.55 -7.94
CA ILE A 282 22.50 19.60 -7.18
C ILE A 282 22.60 20.48 -5.91
N PHE A 283 23.74 20.42 -5.21
CA PHE A 283 23.94 21.17 -3.97
C PHE A 283 24.09 22.67 -4.22
N LYS A 284 24.61 23.10 -5.37
CA LYS A 284 24.65 24.53 -5.72
C LYS A 284 23.24 25.11 -5.87
N THR A 285 22.34 24.39 -6.54
CA THR A 285 20.94 24.84 -6.68
C THR A 285 20.24 24.87 -5.32
N MET A 286 20.42 23.84 -4.49
CA MET A 286 19.84 23.80 -3.14
C MET A 286 20.36 24.93 -2.26
N GLN A 287 21.68 25.18 -2.27
CA GLN A 287 22.31 26.25 -1.48
C GLN A 287 21.69 27.61 -1.75
N LEU A 288 21.54 28.00 -3.04
CA LEU A 288 20.95 29.30 -3.41
C LEU A 288 19.53 29.51 -2.90
N ASN A 289 18.77 28.42 -2.72
CA ASN A 289 17.38 28.48 -2.28
C ASN A 289 17.26 28.37 -0.76
N TYR A 290 18.08 27.54 -0.12
CA TYR A 290 18.06 27.36 1.33
C TYR A 290 18.78 28.46 2.11
N GLU A 291 19.82 29.08 1.55
CA GLU A 291 20.65 30.08 2.24
C GLU A 291 19.85 31.27 2.79
N LYS A 292 18.72 31.63 2.14
CA LYS A 292 17.83 32.70 2.61
C LYS A 292 17.08 32.36 3.90
N TYR A 293 16.93 31.07 4.20
CA TYR A 293 16.15 30.56 5.33
C TYR A 293 17.04 29.96 6.42
N PHE A 294 18.28 29.60 6.09
CA PHE A 294 19.18 28.96 7.04
C PHE A 294 19.76 29.93 8.07
N SER A 295 19.74 29.49 9.34
CA SER A 295 20.55 30.09 10.39
C SER A 295 22.03 29.76 10.16
N ALA A 296 22.95 30.52 10.79
CA ALA A 296 24.39 30.26 10.69
C ALA A 296 24.79 28.82 11.07
N ASN A 297 24.06 28.20 12.00
CA ASN A 297 24.26 26.80 12.38
C ASN A 297 23.76 25.84 11.31
N ASN A 298 22.59 26.08 10.72
CA ASN A 298 22.04 25.23 9.66
C ASN A 298 22.81 25.33 8.35
N SER A 299 23.43 26.48 8.06
CA SER A 299 24.38 26.60 6.94
C SER A 299 25.61 25.69 7.13
N LYS A 300 26.15 25.60 8.36
CA LYS A 300 27.24 24.65 8.67
C LYS A 300 26.77 23.20 8.55
N LEU A 301 25.57 22.90 9.02
CA LEU A 301 24.97 21.57 8.92
C LEU A 301 24.76 21.15 7.46
N PHE A 302 24.30 22.06 6.59
CA PHE A 302 24.16 21.81 5.16
C PHE A 302 25.50 21.54 4.47
N GLU A 303 26.56 22.28 4.81
CA GLU A 303 27.90 22.00 4.27
C GLU A 303 28.44 20.62 4.74
N LYS A 304 28.11 20.20 5.97
CA LYS A 304 28.39 18.84 6.45
C LYS A 304 27.60 17.80 5.64
N GLN A 305 26.30 18.02 5.44
CA GLN A 305 25.41 17.16 4.66
C GLN A 305 25.93 16.96 3.22
N LYS A 306 26.37 18.04 2.59
CA LYS A 306 26.96 18.07 1.24
C LYS A 306 28.24 17.26 1.14
N LYS A 307 29.13 17.37 2.12
CA LYS A 307 30.37 16.57 2.19
C LYS A 307 30.07 15.07 2.35
N GLU A 308 29.06 14.74 3.14
CA GLU A 308 28.62 13.36 3.36
C GLU A 308 27.79 12.78 2.19
N LYS A 309 27.45 13.59 1.16
CA LYS A 309 26.59 13.20 0.03
C LYS A 309 25.26 12.56 0.47
N LYS A 310 24.68 13.09 1.55
CA LYS A 310 23.39 12.64 2.09
C LYS A 310 22.26 13.55 1.63
N LEU A 311 21.14 12.96 1.26
CA LEU A 311 19.93 13.68 0.84
C LEU A 311 18.78 13.27 1.74
N ASP A 312 17.92 14.23 2.08
CA ASP A 312 16.66 13.95 2.75
C ASP A 312 15.47 14.13 1.81
N ARG A 313 14.26 13.92 2.35
CA ARG A 313 13.03 14.01 1.57
C ARG A 313 12.79 15.41 0.96
N PHE A 314 13.17 16.49 1.64
CA PHE A 314 12.98 17.85 1.12
C PHE A 314 13.92 18.11 -0.04
N ASP A 315 15.17 17.66 0.08
CA ASP A 315 16.18 17.77 -0.98
C ASP A 315 15.73 17.03 -2.25
N LEU A 316 15.23 15.80 -2.10
CA LEU A 316 14.70 15.00 -3.22
C LEU A 316 13.50 15.68 -3.89
N VAL A 317 12.55 16.18 -3.12
CA VAL A 317 11.37 16.89 -3.65
C VAL A 317 11.77 18.15 -4.40
N PHE A 318 12.66 18.94 -3.82
CA PHE A 318 13.19 20.14 -4.47
C PHE A 318 13.83 19.80 -5.84
N MET A 319 14.67 18.76 -5.88
CA MET A 319 15.33 18.33 -7.11
C MET A 319 14.35 17.80 -8.16
N LEU A 320 13.37 17.00 -7.75
CA LEU A 320 12.33 16.49 -8.65
C LEU A 320 11.48 17.62 -9.23
N ARG A 321 11.11 18.63 -8.43
CA ARG A 321 10.41 19.82 -8.92
C ARG A 321 11.25 20.58 -9.95
N ALA A 322 12.51 20.84 -9.66
CA ALA A 322 13.42 21.52 -10.58
C ALA A 322 13.60 20.74 -11.89
N TYR A 323 13.69 19.41 -11.80
CA TYR A 323 13.76 18.54 -12.97
C TYR A 323 12.49 18.60 -13.81
N LEU A 324 11.31 18.49 -13.18
CA LEU A 324 10.02 18.57 -13.87
C LEU A 324 9.79 19.92 -14.53
N GLU A 325 10.17 21.02 -13.88
CA GLU A 325 9.98 22.35 -14.45
C GLU A 325 10.78 22.53 -15.75
N LYS A 326 12.01 22.00 -15.78
CA LYS A 326 12.90 22.00 -16.94
C LYS A 326 12.47 21.02 -18.04
N ASN A 327 12.19 19.76 -17.69
CA ASN A 327 12.01 18.67 -18.66
C ASN A 327 10.53 18.35 -18.97
N LYS A 328 9.60 18.94 -18.21
CA LYS A 328 8.14 18.73 -18.26
C LYS A 328 7.64 17.33 -17.90
N ASN A 329 8.45 16.28 -18.09
CA ASN A 329 8.13 14.90 -17.73
C ASN A 329 9.39 14.17 -17.24
N PHE A 330 9.21 13.03 -16.58
CA PHE A 330 10.30 12.09 -16.32
C PHE A 330 10.47 11.12 -17.50
N GLU A 331 11.72 10.77 -17.82
CA GLU A 331 12.07 9.90 -18.94
C GLU A 331 12.93 8.72 -18.46
N LEU A 332 12.55 7.49 -18.83
CA LEU A 332 13.41 6.32 -18.73
C LEU A 332 14.27 6.21 -20.00
N LYS A 333 15.57 6.01 -19.81
CA LYS A 333 16.49 5.66 -20.89
C LYS A 333 16.60 4.15 -20.96
N LYS A 334 16.07 3.53 -22.01
CA LYS A 334 16.25 2.10 -22.27
C LYS A 334 17.28 1.94 -23.38
N GLU A 335 18.40 1.30 -23.06
CA GLU A 335 19.42 0.92 -24.02
C GLU A 335 19.00 -0.38 -24.71
N TYR A 336 19.10 -0.42 -26.03
CA TYR A 336 18.82 -1.61 -26.81
C TYR A 336 19.80 -1.69 -27.98
N ASN A 337 20.24 -2.91 -28.27
CA ASN A 337 21.18 -3.17 -29.33
C ASN A 337 20.43 -3.37 -30.65
N VAL A 338 20.85 -2.67 -31.70
CA VAL A 338 20.32 -2.80 -33.05
C VAL A 338 21.43 -3.23 -33.99
N PHE A 339 21.19 -4.26 -34.78
CA PHE A 339 22.08 -4.65 -35.86
C PHE A 339 21.95 -3.65 -37.02
N VAL A 340 23.05 -2.98 -37.36
CA VAL A 340 23.13 -2.09 -38.52
C VAL A 340 24.41 -2.42 -39.27
N LYS A 341 24.28 -2.90 -40.52
CA LYS A 341 25.42 -3.22 -41.42
C LYS A 341 26.48 -4.11 -40.75
N ASP A 342 26.06 -5.27 -40.24
CA ASP A 342 26.91 -6.27 -39.57
C ASP A 342 27.60 -5.83 -38.26
N GLU A 343 27.24 -4.66 -37.71
CA GLU A 343 27.70 -4.21 -36.40
C GLU A 343 26.54 -4.05 -35.41
N ILE A 344 26.81 -4.35 -34.13
CA ILE A 344 25.87 -4.11 -33.02
C ILE A 344 26.04 -2.67 -32.56
N VAL A 345 25.01 -1.85 -32.78
CA VAL A 345 24.97 -0.46 -32.31
C VAL A 345 23.98 -0.34 -31.15
N THR A 346 24.44 0.11 -29.99
CA THR A 346 23.59 0.41 -28.84
C THR A 346 22.85 1.73 -29.08
N LYS A 347 21.52 1.67 -29.15
CA LYS A 347 20.63 2.85 -29.23
C LYS A 347 19.94 3.07 -27.90
N ILE A 348 19.68 4.34 -27.59
CA ILE A 348 18.95 4.75 -26.38
C ILE A 348 17.56 5.22 -26.78
N LYS A 349 16.51 4.53 -26.30
CA LYS A 349 15.13 5.00 -26.41
C LYS A 349 14.76 5.72 -25.11
N LYS A 350 14.30 6.96 -25.23
CA LYS A 350 13.70 7.70 -24.12
C LYS A 350 12.20 7.47 -24.14
N THR A 351 11.66 6.95 -23.05
CA THR A 351 10.22 6.75 -22.89
C THR A 351 9.75 7.53 -21.68
N LYS A 352 8.64 8.24 -21.80
CA LYS A 352 8.03 8.93 -20.66
C LYS A 352 7.63 7.91 -19.60
N ILE A 353 7.87 8.25 -18.34
CA ILE A 353 7.37 7.47 -17.21
C ILE A 353 5.90 7.86 -17.02
N LEU A 354 5.00 6.98 -17.44
CA LEU A 354 3.57 7.11 -17.22
C LEU A 354 3.05 5.84 -16.57
N PHE A 355 2.34 5.99 -15.47
CA PHE A 355 1.73 4.89 -14.74
C PHE A 355 0.22 4.87 -14.97
N SER A 356 -0.33 3.71 -15.29
CA SER A 356 -1.79 3.54 -15.43
C SER A 356 -2.50 3.62 -14.07
N LEU A 357 -1.82 3.24 -13.00
CA LEU A 357 -2.29 3.27 -11.62
C LEU A 357 -1.17 3.66 -10.68
N ILE A 358 -1.43 4.66 -9.83
CA ILE A 358 -0.54 5.04 -8.73
C ILE A 358 -1.23 4.76 -7.41
N ILE A 359 -0.63 3.91 -6.58
CA ILE A 359 -1.07 3.66 -5.22
C ILE A 359 -0.12 4.34 -4.26
N VAL A 360 -0.67 5.06 -3.29
CA VAL A 360 0.09 5.76 -2.25
C VAL A 360 -0.36 5.25 -0.90
N ASP A 361 0.48 4.41 -0.28
CA ASP A 361 0.23 3.86 1.05
C ASP A 361 0.72 4.79 2.16
N GLU A 362 -0.03 4.84 3.25
CA GLU A 362 0.07 5.83 4.32
C GLU A 362 0.18 7.27 3.76
N PHE A 363 -0.75 7.65 2.86
CA PHE A 363 -0.68 8.91 2.10
C PHE A 363 -0.53 10.16 2.98
N GLN A 364 -1.02 10.12 4.22
CA GLN A 364 -0.93 11.22 5.18
C GLN A 364 0.51 11.56 5.59
N ASN A 365 1.48 10.71 5.29
CA ASN A 365 2.89 10.93 5.58
C ASN A 365 3.66 11.59 4.42
N TYR A 366 3.00 11.88 3.30
CA TYR A 366 3.60 12.58 2.16
C TYR A 366 3.31 14.08 2.21
N LEU A 367 4.27 14.85 1.68
CA LEU A 367 4.10 16.26 1.38
C LEU A 367 3.13 16.42 0.17
N PRO A 368 2.30 17.47 0.14
CA PRO A 368 1.52 17.87 -1.05
C PRO A 368 2.36 17.88 -2.34
N GLU A 369 3.60 18.36 -2.24
CA GLU A 369 4.55 18.45 -3.34
C GLU A 369 4.99 17.07 -3.84
N GLN A 370 5.13 16.08 -2.95
CA GLN A 370 5.44 14.69 -3.34
C GLN A 370 4.28 14.09 -4.14
N LEU A 371 3.05 14.25 -3.66
CA LEU A 371 1.88 13.73 -4.36
C LEU A 371 1.69 14.40 -5.72
N SER A 372 1.96 15.70 -5.81
CA SER A 372 1.91 16.44 -7.08
C SER A 372 2.92 15.90 -8.09
N ILE A 373 4.14 15.58 -7.65
CA ILE A 373 5.18 14.95 -8.50
C ILE A 373 4.73 13.55 -8.96
N MET A 374 4.19 12.73 -8.05
CA MET A 374 3.67 11.41 -8.39
C MET A 374 2.56 11.52 -9.43
N LYS A 375 1.59 12.42 -9.22
CA LYS A 375 0.46 12.65 -10.14
C LYS A 375 0.90 13.17 -11.51
N ALA A 376 2.01 13.91 -11.59
CA ALA A 376 2.60 14.31 -12.88
C ALA A 376 3.07 13.11 -13.73
N CYS A 377 3.26 11.94 -13.11
CA CYS A 377 3.61 10.68 -13.78
C CYS A 377 2.39 9.80 -14.09
N LEU A 378 1.17 10.28 -13.84
CA LEU A 378 -0.04 9.49 -14.07
C LEU A 378 -0.47 9.55 -15.53
N ASP A 379 -0.86 8.41 -16.10
CA ASP A 379 -1.49 8.38 -17.41
C ASP A 379 -2.87 9.05 -17.34
N LYS A 380 -3.07 10.06 -18.21
CA LYS A 380 -4.33 10.81 -18.29
C LYS A 380 -5.49 9.97 -18.81
N ASN A 381 -5.22 8.86 -19.50
CA ASN A 381 -6.26 7.97 -19.99
C ASN A 381 -6.98 7.29 -18.82
N THR A 382 -6.24 6.80 -17.84
CA THR A 382 -6.81 6.15 -16.66
C THR A 382 -7.13 7.15 -15.56
N ASP A 383 -6.25 8.13 -15.33
CA ASP A 383 -6.30 9.10 -14.23
C ASP A 383 -6.57 8.41 -12.87
N SER A 384 -6.00 7.22 -12.68
CA SER A 384 -6.35 6.33 -11.57
C SER A 384 -5.34 6.42 -10.43
N THR A 385 -5.77 6.90 -9.27
CA THR A 385 -4.97 6.89 -8.04
C THR A 385 -5.73 6.21 -6.91
N VAL A 386 -4.99 5.53 -6.03
CA VAL A 386 -5.55 4.96 -4.80
C VAL A 386 -4.71 5.48 -3.62
N TYR A 387 -5.33 6.31 -2.78
CA TYR A 387 -4.73 6.80 -1.55
C TYR A 387 -5.18 5.92 -0.39
N VAL A 388 -4.22 5.33 0.32
CA VAL A 388 -4.47 4.41 1.43
C VAL A 388 -3.84 5.02 2.67
N GLY A 389 -4.60 5.22 3.76
CA GLY A 389 -4.04 5.88 4.93
C GLY A 389 -5.07 6.52 5.86
N ASP A 390 -4.61 7.18 6.91
CA ASP A 390 -5.47 7.87 7.87
C ASP A 390 -4.91 9.24 8.22
N ILE A 391 -5.65 10.31 7.92
CA ILE A 391 -5.27 11.69 8.23
C ILE A 391 -5.12 11.90 9.75
N ALA A 392 -5.76 11.07 10.57
CA ALA A 392 -5.60 11.09 12.02
C ALA A 392 -4.30 10.42 12.52
N GLN A 393 -3.51 9.80 11.64
CA GLN A 393 -2.26 9.08 11.98
C GLN A 393 -1.06 9.68 11.24
N GLN A 394 -0.88 11.00 11.37
CA GLN A 394 0.21 11.73 10.73
C GLN A 394 1.47 11.68 11.59
N VAL A 395 2.56 11.13 11.05
CA VAL A 395 3.82 11.04 11.79
C VAL A 395 4.96 11.86 11.15
N LYS A 396 4.76 12.43 9.97
CA LYS A 396 5.78 13.25 9.31
C LYS A 396 5.37 14.72 9.24
N LEU A 397 6.36 15.60 9.29
CA LEU A 397 6.17 17.04 9.22
C LEU A 397 5.83 17.53 7.81
N GLY A 398 4.96 18.54 7.71
CA GLY A 398 4.63 19.28 6.51
C GLY A 398 3.64 18.55 5.62
N THR A 399 3.00 17.50 6.14
CA THR A 399 2.19 16.59 5.33
C THR A 399 0.76 17.08 5.16
N LEU A 400 -0.02 16.33 4.39
CA LEU A 400 -1.37 16.67 3.98
C LEU A 400 -2.37 16.66 5.13
N LYS A 401 -3.02 17.81 5.40
CA LYS A 401 -4.16 17.88 6.31
C LYS A 401 -5.45 17.42 5.63
N LYS A 402 -5.62 17.71 4.34
CA LYS A 402 -6.68 17.22 3.47
C LYS A 402 -6.15 16.97 2.07
N LEU A 403 -6.76 16.04 1.32
CA LEU A 403 -6.42 15.81 -0.09
C LEU A 403 -6.75 17.04 -0.97
N GLU A 404 -7.77 17.79 -0.57
CA GLU A 404 -8.15 19.06 -1.21
C GLU A 404 -7.00 20.09 -1.19
N ASP A 405 -6.10 20.03 -0.19
CA ASP A 405 -5.01 20.98 -0.03
C ASP A 405 -3.99 20.93 -1.18
N PHE A 406 -3.91 19.81 -1.92
CA PHE A 406 -3.07 19.70 -3.13
C PHE A 406 -3.90 19.63 -4.44
N GLY A 407 -5.20 19.93 -4.36
CA GLY A 407 -6.08 20.01 -5.51
C GLY A 407 -6.71 18.68 -5.95
N GLU A 408 -6.68 17.65 -5.11
CA GLU A 408 -7.33 16.37 -5.39
C GLU A 408 -8.74 16.35 -4.80
N ILE A 409 -9.75 16.27 -5.67
CA ILE A 409 -11.16 16.22 -5.27
C ILE A 409 -11.65 14.79 -5.41
N VAL A 410 -12.07 14.20 -4.29
CA VAL A 410 -12.55 12.82 -4.23
C VAL A 410 -14.04 12.84 -3.98
N GLN A 411 -14.81 12.19 -4.86
CA GLN A 411 -16.26 12.10 -4.71
C GLN A 411 -16.61 11.27 -3.46
N PRO A 412 -17.72 11.56 -2.76
CA PRO A 412 -18.07 10.89 -1.50
C PRO A 412 -18.19 9.36 -1.61
N ASP A 413 -18.72 8.86 -2.73
CA ASP A 413 -18.86 7.44 -3.05
C ASP A 413 -17.50 6.73 -3.29
N ARG A 414 -16.44 7.52 -3.45
CA ARG A 414 -15.05 7.07 -3.66
C ARG A 414 -14.16 7.32 -2.44
N ASN A 415 -14.76 7.75 -1.34
CA ASN A 415 -14.10 7.87 -0.05
C ASN A 415 -14.58 6.76 0.88
N ILE A 416 -13.89 5.63 0.82
CA ILE A 416 -14.24 4.42 1.55
C ILE A 416 -13.57 4.51 2.92
N LYS A 417 -14.40 4.61 3.96
CA LYS A 417 -13.96 4.67 5.35
C LYS A 417 -14.15 3.32 6.00
N LEU A 418 -13.04 2.70 6.37
CA LEU A 418 -12.99 1.54 7.22
C LEU A 418 -13.10 1.98 8.67
N ASN A 419 -14.08 1.42 9.37
CA ASN A 419 -14.22 1.65 10.80
C ASN A 419 -13.13 0.90 11.56
N LYS A 420 -12.84 1.38 12.78
CA LYS A 420 -11.84 0.76 13.62
C LYS A 420 -12.31 -0.62 14.06
N VAL A 421 -11.64 -1.65 13.56
CA VAL A 421 -11.72 -3.01 14.07
C VAL A 421 -10.76 -3.09 15.24
N TYR A 422 -11.25 -2.88 16.45
CA TYR A 422 -10.41 -2.94 17.64
C TYR A 422 -10.03 -4.40 17.93
N ARG A 423 -8.82 -4.77 17.49
CA ARG A 423 -8.14 -6.00 17.91
C ARG A 423 -7.55 -5.88 19.32
N ASN A 424 -7.35 -4.64 19.78
CA ASN A 424 -6.83 -4.36 21.12
C ASN A 424 -7.84 -4.82 22.19
N THR A 425 -7.33 -5.32 23.30
CA THR A 425 -8.16 -5.61 24.48
C THR A 425 -8.77 -4.34 25.06
N LYS A 426 -9.92 -4.49 25.73
CA LYS A 426 -10.67 -3.35 26.31
C LYS A 426 -9.81 -2.50 27.25
N ASN A 427 -8.93 -3.12 28.04
CA ASN A 427 -8.07 -2.43 29.00
C ASN A 427 -7.00 -1.57 28.32
N ILE A 428 -6.48 -1.99 27.16
CA ILE A 428 -5.59 -1.15 26.35
C ILE A 428 -6.36 0.09 25.84
N LEU A 429 -7.60 -0.09 25.39
CA LEU A 429 -8.42 1.03 24.90
C LEU A 429 -8.78 2.02 26.00
N LEU A 430 -9.15 1.53 27.18
CA LEU A 430 -9.41 2.36 28.35
C LEU A 430 -8.16 3.14 28.76
N PHE A 431 -6.99 2.49 28.74
CA PHE A 431 -5.72 3.16 29.03
C PHE A 431 -5.44 4.29 28.03
N ILE A 432 -5.56 4.01 26.73
CA ILE A 432 -5.38 5.02 25.68
C ILE A 432 -6.41 6.16 25.83
N GLN A 433 -7.65 5.85 26.16
CA GLN A 433 -8.68 6.87 26.44
C GLN A 433 -8.28 7.78 27.62
N GLY A 434 -7.72 7.20 28.69
CA GLY A 434 -7.21 7.94 29.86
C GLY A 434 -6.02 8.86 29.56
N LEU A 435 -5.30 8.65 28.46
CA LEU A 435 -4.27 9.57 27.96
C LEU A 435 -4.87 10.75 27.16
N GLY A 436 -6.19 10.88 27.08
CA GLY A 436 -6.88 11.96 26.38
C GLY A 436 -7.01 11.76 24.87
N TYR A 437 -6.98 10.52 24.39
CA TYR A 437 -7.31 10.17 23.01
C TYR A 437 -8.80 9.88 22.86
N LYS A 438 -9.40 10.34 21.77
CA LYS A 438 -10.79 10.03 21.42
C LYS A 438 -10.85 8.60 20.87
N VAL A 439 -11.22 7.65 21.73
CA VAL A 439 -11.35 6.23 21.40
C VAL A 439 -12.76 5.77 21.75
N GLU A 440 -13.46 5.20 20.78
CA GLU A 440 -14.73 4.50 21.04
C GLU A 440 -14.45 3.06 21.45
N ILE A 441 -15.12 2.57 22.49
CA ILE A 441 -14.92 1.20 22.99
C ILE A 441 -16.16 0.38 22.60
N PRO A 442 -16.03 -0.57 21.66
CA PRO A 442 -17.14 -1.44 21.29
C PRO A 442 -17.61 -2.30 22.47
N LYS A 443 -18.91 -2.60 22.52
CA LYS A 443 -19.51 -3.36 23.64
C LYS A 443 -19.02 -4.80 23.73
N GLU A 444 -18.53 -5.36 22.62
CA GLU A 444 -18.19 -6.79 22.47
C GLU A 444 -16.68 -7.07 22.54
N VAL A 445 -15.85 -6.08 22.89
CA VAL A 445 -14.40 -6.29 23.03
C VAL A 445 -14.09 -7.09 24.28
N LYS A 446 -13.26 -8.14 24.15
CA LYS A 446 -12.79 -8.96 25.27
C LYS A 446 -11.99 -8.12 26.29
N ASP A 447 -12.22 -8.39 27.56
CA ASP A 447 -11.34 -7.93 28.62
C ASP A 447 -9.96 -8.62 28.47
N GLY A 448 -8.88 -7.85 28.63
CA GLY A 448 -7.51 -8.34 28.59
C GLY A 448 -6.75 -8.00 29.87
N PRO A 449 -5.44 -8.27 29.96
CA PRO A 449 -4.65 -7.79 31.08
C PRO A 449 -4.62 -6.26 31.13
N ASN A 450 -4.38 -5.72 32.33
CA ASN A 450 -4.17 -4.29 32.50
C ASN A 450 -2.84 -3.88 31.87
N VAL A 451 -2.82 -2.66 31.28
CA VAL A 451 -1.57 -2.05 30.81
C VAL A 451 -0.62 -1.88 32.00
N VAL A 452 0.61 -2.35 31.85
CA VAL A 452 1.63 -2.27 32.91
C VAL A 452 2.57 -1.12 32.63
N GLU A 453 2.58 -0.12 33.52
CA GLU A 453 3.58 0.95 33.53
C GLU A 453 4.62 0.64 34.61
N LYS A 454 5.87 0.35 34.22
CA LYS A 454 6.96 0.02 35.14
C LYS A 454 8.09 1.05 35.03
N ILE A 455 8.43 1.65 36.17
CA ILE A 455 9.54 2.59 36.27
C ILE A 455 10.85 1.79 36.35
N ILE A 456 11.76 2.05 35.41
CA ILE A 456 13.04 1.39 35.24
C ILE A 456 14.10 2.44 34.92
N ASN A 457 15.22 2.43 35.66
CA ASN A 457 16.22 3.49 35.59
C ASN A 457 17.45 3.14 34.73
N SER A 458 17.56 1.89 34.25
CA SER A 458 18.68 1.43 33.44
C SER A 458 18.21 0.57 32.27
N LYS A 459 18.95 0.63 31.15
CA LYS A 459 18.63 -0.17 29.95
C LYS A 459 18.78 -1.67 30.23
N GLU A 460 19.74 -2.03 31.07
CA GLU A 460 20.07 -3.40 31.42
C GLU A 460 18.95 -4.04 32.26
N GLU A 461 18.37 -3.29 33.20
CA GLU A 461 17.19 -3.72 33.97
C GLU A 461 15.96 -3.85 33.07
N GLU A 462 15.79 -2.95 32.10
CA GLU A 462 14.69 -3.00 31.13
C GLU A 462 14.78 -4.25 30.24
N VAL A 463 15.99 -4.57 29.75
CA VAL A 463 16.26 -5.80 29.01
C VAL A 463 16.00 -7.03 29.88
N SER A 464 16.43 -7.05 31.15
CA SER A 464 16.16 -8.17 32.05
C SER A 464 14.67 -8.37 32.28
N TYR A 465 13.93 -7.29 32.52
CA TYR A 465 12.50 -7.33 32.71
C TYR A 465 11.77 -7.92 31.49
N ILE A 466 12.14 -7.48 30.28
CA ILE A 466 11.57 -8.04 29.06
C ILE A 466 11.92 -9.53 28.96
N ARG A 467 13.19 -9.90 29.17
CA ARG A 467 13.67 -11.30 29.09
C ARG A 467 12.86 -12.22 30.00
N ASP A 468 12.64 -11.81 31.24
CA ASP A 468 11.89 -12.60 32.23
C ASP A 468 10.41 -12.75 31.84
N HIS A 469 9.83 -11.70 31.24
CA HIS A 469 8.44 -11.72 30.82
C HIS A 469 8.22 -12.58 29.57
N ILE A 470 9.13 -12.51 28.60
CA ILE A 470 9.04 -13.28 27.36
C ILE A 470 9.42 -14.77 27.53
N ALA A 471 10.13 -15.14 28.60
CA ALA A 471 10.57 -16.53 28.83
C ALA A 471 9.40 -17.53 28.91
N GLY A 472 8.21 -17.07 29.32
CA GLY A 472 6.98 -17.85 29.34
C GLY A 472 6.15 -17.79 28.04
N TYR A 473 6.52 -16.91 27.10
CA TYR A 473 5.72 -16.61 25.91
C TYR A 473 6.15 -17.50 24.73
N LYS A 474 5.45 -18.62 24.56
CA LYS A 474 5.80 -19.65 23.56
C LYS A 474 5.20 -19.41 22.17
N GLU A 475 4.09 -18.67 22.07
CA GLU A 475 3.38 -18.41 20.83
C GLU A 475 2.93 -16.94 20.75
N GLY A 476 3.14 -16.32 19.58
CA GLY A 476 2.73 -14.95 19.29
C GLY A 476 3.90 -14.04 18.92
N SER A 477 3.56 -12.83 18.48
CA SER A 477 4.51 -11.82 18.01
C SER A 477 4.76 -10.75 19.07
N ILE A 478 6.02 -10.34 19.24
CA ILE A 478 6.44 -9.39 20.28
C ILE A 478 7.05 -8.16 19.62
N GLY A 479 6.55 -6.97 19.95
CA GLY A 479 7.11 -5.70 19.52
C GLY A 479 7.84 -4.99 20.66
N ILE A 480 9.12 -4.69 20.47
CA ILE A 480 9.88 -3.79 21.37
C ILE A 480 10.04 -2.46 20.62
N ILE A 481 9.37 -1.42 21.11
CA ILE A 481 9.18 -0.16 20.40
C ILE A 481 9.77 0.99 21.20
N SER A 482 10.61 1.82 20.59
CA SER A 482 11.09 3.08 21.19
C SER A 482 11.09 4.23 20.19
N LYS A 483 11.07 5.47 20.69
CA LYS A 483 11.20 6.66 19.82
C LYS A 483 12.62 6.77 19.26
N ASP A 484 13.63 6.51 20.09
CA ASP A 484 15.03 6.76 19.77
C ASP A 484 15.71 5.48 19.26
N GLU A 485 16.18 5.50 18.01
CA GLU A 485 16.87 4.35 17.42
C GLU A 485 18.15 3.96 18.20
N SER A 486 18.89 4.96 18.71
CA SER A 486 20.08 4.73 19.52
C SER A 486 19.78 4.05 20.86
N TYR A 487 18.54 4.15 21.34
CA TYR A 487 18.09 3.45 22.54
C TYR A 487 17.90 1.95 22.26
N LEU A 488 17.49 1.60 21.04
CA LEU A 488 17.19 0.24 20.60
C LEU A 488 18.43 -0.62 20.29
N THR A 489 19.63 -0.05 20.14
CA THR A 489 20.84 -0.80 19.77
C THR A 489 21.12 -1.99 20.69
N LEU A 490 20.93 -1.82 22.01
CA LEU A 490 21.11 -2.89 22.98
C LEU A 490 20.06 -4.00 22.78
N PHE A 491 18.78 -3.62 22.64
CA PHE A 491 17.67 -4.56 22.42
C PHE A 491 17.81 -5.32 21.10
N LYS A 492 18.23 -4.64 20.02
CA LYS A 492 18.52 -5.26 18.72
C LYS A 492 19.62 -6.30 18.82
N THR A 493 20.62 -6.08 19.67
CA THR A 493 21.73 -7.02 19.88
C THR A 493 21.29 -8.23 20.70
N GLU A 494 20.54 -7.99 21.78
CA GLU A 494 20.09 -9.05 22.70
C GLU A 494 19.03 -9.99 22.08
N PHE A 495 18.07 -9.43 21.34
CA PHE A 495 16.92 -10.20 20.85
C PHE A 495 17.01 -10.60 19.37
N ASN A 496 18.17 -10.42 18.72
CA ASN A 496 18.36 -10.65 17.29
C ASN A 496 18.05 -12.08 16.83
N GLU A 497 18.31 -13.07 17.69
CA GLU A 497 18.19 -14.49 17.34
C GLU A 497 16.72 -14.97 17.31
N ASN A 498 15.80 -14.26 17.97
CA ASN A 498 14.42 -14.69 18.09
C ASN A 498 13.55 -14.07 16.99
N LYS A 499 13.12 -14.90 16.03
CA LYS A 499 12.32 -14.46 14.87
C LYS A 499 10.94 -13.90 15.23
N ASN A 500 10.45 -14.15 16.44
CA ASN A 500 9.15 -13.65 16.91
C ASN A 500 9.25 -12.28 17.59
N ILE A 501 10.46 -11.77 17.83
CA ILE A 501 10.70 -10.49 18.48
C ILE A 501 11.13 -9.46 17.43
N HIS A 502 10.42 -8.35 17.39
CA HIS A 502 10.66 -7.25 16.47
C HIS A 502 11.04 -6.00 17.26
N VAL A 503 12.29 -5.59 17.11
CA VAL A 503 12.82 -4.37 17.74
C VAL A 503 12.77 -3.24 16.72
N LEU A 504 11.83 -2.31 16.92
CA LEU A 504 11.46 -1.30 15.93
C LEU A 504 11.40 0.08 16.57
N THR A 505 11.69 1.12 15.79
CA THR A 505 11.32 2.47 16.19
C THR A 505 9.81 2.66 16.12
N MET A 506 9.27 3.67 16.80
CA MET A 506 7.84 4.00 16.71
C MET A 506 7.40 4.24 15.25
N TYR A 507 8.27 4.82 14.42
CA TYR A 507 8.02 5.04 13.00
C TYR A 507 7.95 3.73 12.20
N GLU A 508 8.90 2.83 12.42
CA GLU A 508 8.95 1.52 11.76
C GLU A 508 7.82 0.59 12.22
N SER A 509 7.23 0.85 13.39
CA SER A 509 6.09 0.08 13.88
C SER A 509 4.78 0.39 13.15
N GLN A 510 4.72 1.47 12.35
CA GLN A 510 3.51 1.81 11.62
C GLN A 510 3.12 0.68 10.64
N GLY A 511 1.85 0.26 10.69
CA GLY A 511 1.31 -0.73 9.76
C GLY A 511 1.52 -2.20 10.16
N VAL A 512 2.35 -2.49 11.17
CA VAL A 512 2.46 -3.83 11.78
C VAL A 512 1.65 -3.91 13.09
N GLU A 513 1.41 -5.10 13.62
CA GLU A 513 0.72 -5.35 14.89
C GLU A 513 1.40 -6.50 15.64
N PHE A 514 1.36 -6.47 16.97
CA PHE A 514 1.98 -7.46 17.83
C PHE A 514 1.03 -7.90 18.94
N ASP A 515 1.18 -9.13 19.41
CA ASP A 515 0.38 -9.65 20.51
C ASP A 515 0.77 -8.98 21.83
N LEU A 516 2.08 -8.88 22.05
CA LEU A 516 2.69 -8.23 23.21
C LEU A 516 3.57 -7.09 22.73
N VAL A 517 3.37 -5.89 23.29
CA VAL A 517 4.21 -4.73 22.98
C VAL A 517 4.85 -4.17 24.25
N PHE A 518 6.15 -3.90 24.15
CA PHE A 518 6.92 -3.12 25.11
C PHE A 518 7.26 -1.77 24.49
N VAL A 519 6.71 -0.69 25.03
CA VAL A 519 7.16 0.68 24.72
C VAL A 519 8.26 1.04 25.70
N VAL A 520 9.50 1.10 25.23
CA VAL A 520 10.72 1.18 26.07
C VAL A 520 11.38 2.56 26.05
N GLY A 521 12.05 2.88 27.14
CA GLY A 521 12.80 4.12 27.30
C GLY A 521 11.93 5.38 27.45
N VAL A 522 10.71 5.24 27.98
CA VAL A 522 9.79 6.36 28.18
C VAL A 522 10.33 7.37 29.21
N ARG A 523 10.22 8.66 28.90
CA ARG A 523 10.61 9.78 29.76
C ARG A 523 9.57 10.89 29.66
N ASP A 524 9.42 11.71 30.69
CA ASP A 524 8.43 12.80 30.73
C ASP A 524 8.62 13.80 29.57
N CYS A 525 9.87 14.12 29.24
CA CYS A 525 10.22 14.99 28.11
C CYS A 525 10.26 14.30 26.74
N MET A 526 9.99 12.98 26.66
CA MET A 526 10.13 12.24 25.40
C MET A 526 9.16 12.72 24.32
N PHE A 527 8.00 13.24 24.73
CA PHE A 527 6.96 13.76 23.85
C PHE A 527 6.71 15.26 24.06
N SER A 528 7.65 15.95 24.68
CA SER A 528 7.64 17.41 24.71
C SER A 528 8.36 17.97 23.48
N VAL A 529 7.89 19.11 22.99
CA VAL A 529 8.53 19.87 21.92
C VAL A 529 9.17 21.08 22.57
N THR A 530 10.51 21.08 22.67
CA THR A 530 11.28 22.26 23.10
C THR A 530 11.27 23.33 22.00
N HIS A 531 11.32 24.60 22.42
CA HIS A 531 11.05 25.74 21.53
C HIS A 531 12.34 26.48 21.16
N HIS A 532 12.62 26.54 19.86
CA HIS A 532 13.50 27.56 19.29
C HIS A 532 12.67 28.79 18.90
N VAL A 533 13.17 29.99 19.20
CA VAL A 533 12.49 31.28 18.93
C VAL A 533 12.14 31.46 17.45
N ASP A 534 12.89 30.83 16.56
CA ASP A 534 12.76 30.96 15.10
C ASP A 534 11.72 30.02 14.46
N VAL A 535 11.00 29.22 15.26
CA VAL A 535 9.98 28.28 14.78
C VAL A 535 8.58 28.85 14.99
N SER A 536 7.75 28.89 13.93
CA SER A 536 6.38 29.39 14.03
C SER A 536 5.51 28.57 14.98
N PRO A 537 4.54 29.19 15.69
CA PRO A 537 3.61 28.48 16.57
C PRO A 537 2.85 27.33 15.91
N GLU A 538 2.42 27.49 14.65
CA GLU A 538 1.71 26.44 13.89
C GLU A 538 2.55 25.18 13.71
N HIS A 539 3.86 25.34 13.49
CA HIS A 539 4.79 24.23 13.33
C HIS A 539 5.02 23.49 14.64
N ILE A 540 5.09 24.23 15.75
CA ILE A 540 5.21 23.65 17.09
C ILE A 540 3.97 22.81 17.38
N GLU A 541 2.78 23.30 17.05
CA GLU A 541 1.53 22.57 17.21
C GLU A 541 1.47 21.31 16.33
N GLU A 542 1.91 21.41 15.07
CA GLU A 542 2.03 20.27 14.17
C GLU A 542 3.00 19.21 14.72
N ARG A 543 4.15 19.61 15.27
CA ARG A 543 5.10 18.70 15.90
C ARG A 543 4.55 18.05 17.16
N LYS A 544 3.85 18.80 18.02
CA LYS A 544 3.16 18.25 19.19
C LYS A 544 2.13 17.20 18.78
N LYS A 545 1.36 17.49 17.72
CA LYS A 545 0.42 16.53 17.15
C LYS A 545 1.13 15.29 16.64
N ILE A 546 2.20 15.42 15.86
CA ILE A 546 2.99 14.29 15.34
C ILE A 546 3.51 13.41 16.48
N GLN A 547 4.06 13.99 17.55
CA GLN A 547 4.55 13.21 18.69
C GLN A 547 3.42 12.48 19.42
N LYS A 548 2.25 13.11 19.54
CA LYS A 548 1.03 12.50 20.07
C LYS A 548 0.53 11.34 19.19
N ASP A 549 0.45 11.55 17.88
CA ASP A 549 0.00 10.54 16.91
C ASP A 549 0.98 9.35 16.86
N LEU A 550 2.29 9.62 16.94
CA LEU A 550 3.34 8.58 16.98
C LEU A 550 3.21 7.69 18.23
N LEU A 551 2.96 8.29 19.40
CA LEU A 551 2.69 7.54 20.62
C LEU A 551 1.41 6.70 20.48
N TYR A 552 0.33 7.29 19.99
CA TYR A 552 -0.93 6.56 19.75
C TYR A 552 -0.76 5.38 18.79
N VAL A 553 -0.05 5.57 17.68
CA VAL A 553 0.27 4.49 16.73
C VAL A 553 1.01 3.37 17.46
N SER A 554 2.01 3.70 18.29
CA SER A 554 2.80 2.72 19.04
C SER A 554 1.96 1.94 20.06
N LEU A 555 1.10 2.63 20.83
CA LEU A 555 0.23 1.99 21.83
C LEU A 555 -0.82 1.08 21.17
N THR A 556 -1.34 1.49 20.01
CA THR A 556 -2.34 0.70 19.26
C THR A 556 -1.76 -0.53 18.55
N ARG A 557 -0.43 -0.72 18.56
CA ARG A 557 0.20 -1.92 18.02
C ARG A 557 -0.08 -3.18 18.84
N ALA A 558 -0.42 -3.01 20.12
CA ALA A 558 -0.61 -4.09 21.07
C ALA A 558 -2.01 -4.73 20.95
N ILE A 559 -2.09 -5.99 20.56
CA ILE A 559 -3.36 -6.72 20.48
C ILE A 559 -3.80 -7.16 21.88
N THR A 560 -2.98 -7.97 22.57
CA THR A 560 -3.36 -8.58 23.85
C THR A 560 -2.82 -7.83 25.05
N GLU A 561 -1.52 -7.53 25.07
CA GLU A 561 -0.84 -6.99 26.25
C GLU A 561 0.09 -5.83 25.90
N LEU A 562 0.13 -4.82 26.77
CA LEU A 562 0.92 -3.61 26.59
C LEU A 562 1.69 -3.29 27.86
N HIS A 563 3.01 -3.15 27.71
CA HIS A 563 3.94 -2.76 28.75
C HIS A 563 4.61 -1.46 28.36
N ILE A 564 4.71 -0.55 29.30
CA ILE A 564 5.38 0.73 29.13
C ILE A 564 6.47 0.80 30.18
N THR A 565 7.71 0.93 29.73
CA THR A 565 8.88 0.95 30.58
C THR A 565 9.71 2.19 30.30
N GLY A 566 10.26 2.77 31.37
CA GLY A 566 10.98 4.03 31.30
C GLY A 566 11.22 4.63 32.67
N VAL A 567 11.83 5.80 32.72
CA VAL A 567 12.10 6.50 33.99
C VAL A 567 10.86 7.21 34.53
N ASP A 568 9.86 7.46 33.67
CA ASP A 568 8.62 8.15 34.00
C ASP A 568 7.40 7.38 33.50
N LYS A 569 6.23 7.67 34.08
CA LYS A 569 4.93 7.20 33.56
C LYS A 569 4.40 8.13 32.49
N LEU A 570 3.49 7.64 31.64
CA LEU A 570 2.82 8.52 30.69
C LEU A 570 1.85 9.44 31.44
N GLY A 571 1.92 10.74 31.16
CA GLY A 571 1.00 11.73 31.72
C GLY A 571 -0.46 11.42 31.36
N ARG A 572 -1.34 11.38 32.37
CA ARG A 572 -2.79 11.21 32.18
C ARG A 572 -3.46 12.58 32.16
N VAL A 573 -4.55 12.70 31.40
CA VAL A 573 -5.41 13.89 31.48
C VAL A 573 -6.32 13.68 32.70
N GLU A 574 -6.19 14.54 33.71
CA GLU A 574 -7.09 14.55 34.89
C GLU A 574 -8.53 14.89 34.52
#